data_AF-A0AB34P3L9-F1
#
_entry.id   AF-A0AB34P3L9-F1
#
_cell.length_a   1.000
_cell.length_b   1.000
_cell.length_c   1.000
_cell.angle_alpha   90.00
_cell.angle_beta   90.00
_cell.angle_gamma   90.00
#
_symmetry.space_group_name_H-M   'P 1'
#
loop_
_entity.id
_entity.type
_entity.pdbx_description
1 polymer ?
#
loop_
_entity_poly.entity_id
_entity_poly.type
_entity_poly.pdbx_seq_one_letter_code
_entity_poly.pdbx_strand_id
1 'polypeptide(L)'
;MLLSITFRHNSAYTFSLSKSGPDTYLISASPGEHETRELKRVDNPSEAPGEVLIWTKNIRDELRATIPVYSELDELRETIERHVKEHVENPQQPFTQEESDELRGKLDELMAKFQEMQENHELTQQEVNRLNQEIAALKANLSGYPKGTWYKTAASKLWLAVSKVGTSKESRQVISKVANKMLGLDQ
;
A
#
# COMPACT_ATOMS: atom_id res chain seq x y z
N MET A 1 -4.06 27.92 24.92
CA MET A 1 -4.07 26.91 23.83
C MET A 1 -4.27 27.67 22.53
N LEU A 2 -3.45 27.40 21.50
CA LEU A 2 -3.44 28.16 20.25
C LEU A 2 -4.06 27.39 19.08
N LEU A 3 -3.86 26.07 19.04
CA LEU A 3 -4.44 25.17 18.06
C LEU A 3 -4.78 23.85 18.75
N SER A 4 -5.91 23.27 18.36
CA SER A 4 -6.29 21.91 18.75
C SER A 4 -6.98 21.24 17.57
N ILE A 5 -6.52 20.03 17.25
CA ILE A 5 -7.05 19.21 16.18
C ILE A 5 -7.33 17.83 16.76
N THR A 6 -8.51 17.30 16.48
CA THR A 6 -8.89 15.94 16.86
C THR A 6 -9.27 15.18 15.60
N PHE A 7 -8.73 13.97 15.45
CA PHE A 7 -9.09 13.12 14.34
C PHE A 7 -10.52 12.59 14.54
N ARG A 8 -11.36 12.73 13.51
CA ARG A 8 -12.81 12.47 13.62
C ARG A 8 -13.13 11.03 14.04
N HIS A 9 -12.39 10.05 13.53
CA HIS A 9 -12.70 8.63 13.73
C HIS A 9 -12.07 8.03 14.99
N ASN A 10 -11.15 8.74 15.63
CA ASN A 10 -10.54 8.33 16.88
C ASN A 10 -10.21 9.56 17.74
N SER A 11 -11.01 9.79 18.78
CA SER A 11 -10.85 10.94 19.67
C SER A 11 -9.60 10.91 20.53
N ALA A 12 -8.93 9.75 20.65
CA ALA A 12 -7.63 9.67 21.29
C ALA A 12 -6.52 10.30 20.43
N TYR A 13 -6.73 10.37 19.11
CA TYR A 13 -5.77 10.99 18.20
C TYR A 13 -5.95 12.50 18.19
N THR A 14 -5.00 13.18 18.82
CA THR A 14 -5.05 14.62 19.04
C THR A 14 -3.74 15.29 18.69
N PHE A 15 -3.82 16.52 18.18
CA PHE A 15 -2.68 17.41 18.01
C PHE A 15 -3.03 18.74 18.65
N SER A 16 -2.12 19.30 19.44
CA SER A 16 -2.33 20.61 20.05
C SER A 16 -1.05 21.42 20.08
N LEU A 17 -1.21 22.74 19.88
CA LEU A 17 -0.17 23.73 20.06
C LEU A 17 -0.55 24.63 21.23
N SER A 18 0.37 24.80 22.16
CA SER A 18 0.19 25.66 23.32
C SER A 18 1.40 26.56 23.52
N LYS A 19 1.18 27.76 24.06
CA LYS A 19 2.27 28.64 24.48
C LYS A 19 2.73 28.18 25.87
N SER A 20 4.01 27.85 26.00
CA SER A 20 4.63 27.31 27.23
C SER A 20 5.53 28.33 27.93
N GLY A 21 5.85 29.44 27.29
CA GLY A 21 6.70 30.52 27.81
C GLY A 21 6.56 31.79 26.97
N PRO A 22 7.35 32.85 27.25
CA PRO A 22 7.30 34.11 26.51
C PRO A 22 7.46 33.93 24.99
N ASP A 23 8.43 33.10 24.60
CA ASP A 23 8.80 32.80 23.21
C ASP A 23 8.96 31.30 22.96
N THR A 24 8.25 30.46 23.72
CA THR A 24 8.35 29.00 23.59
C THR A 24 6.97 28.39 23.43
N TYR A 25 6.85 27.48 22.47
CA TYR A 25 5.63 26.77 22.16
C TYR A 25 5.85 25.27 22.36
N LEU A 26 4.79 24.60 22.76
CA LEU A 26 4.78 23.17 22.99
C LEU A 26 3.71 22.54 22.12
N ILE A 27 4.15 21.60 21.30
CA ILE A 27 3.31 20.69 20.53
C ILE A 27 3.11 19.42 21.36
N SER A 28 1.88 18.95 21.40
CA SER A 28 1.50 17.64 21.92
C SER A 28 0.74 16.90 20.84
N ALA A 29 1.30 15.79 20.35
CA ALA A 29 0.74 14.96 19.30
C ALA A 29 0.50 13.53 19.81
N SER A 30 -0.65 12.96 19.46
CA SER A 30 -1.00 11.56 19.74
C SER A 30 -1.77 11.04 18.51
N PRO A 31 -1.33 9.96 17.83
CA PRO A 31 -0.11 9.21 18.11
C PRO A 31 1.15 10.05 17.93
N GLY A 32 2.17 9.78 18.76
CA GLY A 32 3.52 10.33 18.59
C GLY A 32 4.30 9.59 17.49
N GLU A 33 5.55 9.99 17.27
CA GLU A 33 6.46 9.33 16.33
C GLU A 33 7.09 8.08 16.97
N HIS A 34 7.43 8.16 18.26
CA HIS A 34 8.03 7.05 19.00
C HIS A 34 7.21 6.57 20.20
N GLU A 35 6.34 7.43 20.74
CA GLU A 35 5.49 7.13 21.89
C GLU A 35 4.01 7.31 21.55
N THR A 36 3.11 6.74 22.36
CA THR A 36 1.65 6.95 22.20
C THR A 36 1.26 8.43 22.20
N ARG A 37 2.05 9.27 22.86
CA ARG A 37 1.92 10.72 22.87
C ARG A 37 3.30 11.34 22.95
N GLU A 38 3.57 12.31 22.07
CA GLU A 38 4.85 12.99 21.99
C GLU A 38 4.71 14.48 22.30
N LEU A 39 5.70 15.01 23.03
CA LEU A 39 5.80 16.42 23.37
C LEU A 39 7.03 17.02 22.69
N LYS A 40 6.82 18.02 21.83
CA LYS A 40 7.90 18.68 21.10
C LYS A 40 7.88 20.18 21.34
N ARG A 41 9.03 20.74 21.72
CA ARG A 41 9.19 22.19 21.82
C ARG A 41 9.52 22.76 20.44
N VAL A 42 8.87 23.87 20.11
CA VAL A 42 9.14 24.65 18.89
C VAL A 42 9.28 26.11 19.27
N ASP A 43 10.18 26.80 18.57
CA ASP A 43 10.48 28.21 18.83
C ASP A 43 9.50 29.11 18.08
N ASN A 44 8.95 28.65 16.95
CA ASN A 44 8.00 29.40 16.15
C ASN A 44 6.68 28.62 15.92
N PRO A 45 5.50 29.23 16.17
CA PRO A 45 4.22 28.57 15.90
C PRO A 45 4.01 28.27 14.40
N SER A 46 4.76 28.92 13.51
CA SER A 46 4.73 28.66 12.05
C SER A 46 5.31 27.29 11.68
N GLU A 47 5.97 26.59 12.60
CA GLU A 47 6.42 25.20 12.41
C GLU A 47 5.26 24.20 12.54
N ALA A 48 4.16 24.58 13.19
CA ALA A 48 3.04 23.69 13.48
C ALA A 48 2.41 23.01 12.26
N PRO A 49 2.24 23.65 11.08
CA PRO A 49 1.75 22.96 9.89
C PRO A 49 2.66 21.80 9.44
N GLY A 50 3.99 21.93 9.55
CA GLY A 50 4.93 20.85 9.26
C GLY A 50 4.77 19.67 10.22
N GLU A 51 4.59 19.97 11.50
CA GLU A 51 4.37 18.97 12.54
C GLU A 51 3.00 18.28 12.42
N VAL A 52 1.96 18.98 11.95
CA VAL A 52 0.67 18.36 11.60
C VAL A 52 0.86 17.36 10.47
N LEU A 53 1.67 17.65 9.45
CA LEU A 53 1.95 16.70 8.37
C LEU A 53 2.64 15.44 8.89
N ILE A 54 3.61 15.58 9.80
CA ILE A 54 4.26 14.44 10.47
C ILE A 54 3.22 13.65 11.26
N TRP A 55 2.42 14.31 12.09
CA TRP A 55 1.36 13.68 12.87
C TRP A 55 0.34 12.91 12.01
N THR A 56 -0.04 13.43 10.84
CA THR A 56 -0.92 12.69 9.92
C THR A 56 -0.28 11.44 9.32
N LYS A 57 1.05 11.41 9.15
CA LYS A 57 1.77 10.17 8.79
C LYS A 57 1.72 9.18 9.94
N ASN A 58 1.94 9.63 11.18
CA ASN A 58 1.87 8.77 12.36
C ASN A 58 0.48 8.16 12.55
N ILE A 59 -0.60 8.94 12.34
CA ILE A 59 -1.98 8.41 12.32
C ILE A 59 -2.12 7.32 11.26
N ARG A 60 -1.66 7.57 10.04
CA ARG A 60 -1.73 6.60 8.96
C ARG A 60 -0.96 5.33 9.32
N ASP A 61 0.22 5.47 9.90
CA ASP A 61 1.09 4.33 10.21
C ASP A 61 0.52 3.50 11.39
N GLU A 62 -0.12 4.14 12.38
CA GLU A 62 -0.91 3.43 13.42
C GLU A 62 -2.14 2.72 12.86
N LEU A 63 -2.91 3.39 12.00
CA LEU A 63 -4.04 2.76 11.32
C LEU A 63 -3.60 1.60 10.43
N ARG A 64 -2.38 1.62 9.89
CA ARG A 64 -1.79 0.52 9.13
C ARG A 64 -1.32 -0.61 10.05
N ALA A 65 -0.65 -0.30 11.15
CA ALA A 65 -0.17 -1.28 12.12
C ALA A 65 -1.31 -2.10 12.74
N THR A 66 -2.48 -1.48 12.89
CA THR A 66 -3.69 -2.14 13.42
C THR A 66 -4.43 -3.00 12.39
N ILE A 67 -4.04 -2.96 11.11
CA ILE A 67 -4.68 -3.73 10.03
C ILE A 67 -3.63 -4.71 9.44
N PRO A 68 -3.75 -6.04 9.70
CA PRO A 68 -2.79 -7.06 9.26
C PRO A 68 -2.46 -7.07 7.75
N VAL A 69 -3.36 -6.53 6.93
CA VAL A 69 -3.21 -6.44 5.48
C VAL A 69 -2.12 -5.46 5.05
N TYR A 70 -1.76 -4.47 5.90
CA TYR A 70 -0.77 -3.45 5.53
C TYR A 70 0.67 -3.85 5.83
N SER A 71 0.94 -4.65 6.87
CA SER A 71 2.29 -5.21 7.08
C SER A 71 2.68 -6.16 5.95
N GLU A 72 1.74 -7.00 5.51
CA GLU A 72 1.93 -7.89 4.36
C GLU A 72 2.11 -7.10 3.04
N LEU A 73 1.48 -5.92 2.92
CA LEU A 73 1.71 -4.98 1.80
C LEU A 73 3.11 -4.37 1.80
N ASP A 74 3.63 -4.00 2.97
CA ASP A 74 4.93 -3.36 3.08
C ASP A 74 6.05 -4.39 2.77
N GLU A 75 5.94 -5.63 3.24
CA GLU A 75 6.84 -6.73 2.86
C GLU A 75 6.78 -7.04 1.35
N LEU A 76 5.57 -7.04 0.78
CA LEU A 76 5.39 -7.18 -0.66
C LEU A 76 6.05 -6.02 -1.41
N ARG A 77 5.91 -4.78 -0.93
CA ARG A 77 6.52 -3.59 -1.52
C ARG A 77 8.04 -3.70 -1.54
N GLU A 78 8.66 -4.12 -0.44
CA GLU A 78 10.10 -4.33 -0.38
C GLU A 78 10.56 -5.42 -1.35
N THR A 79 9.78 -6.49 -1.48
CA THR A 79 10.06 -7.59 -2.42
C THR A 79 10.00 -7.12 -3.87
N ILE A 80 8.99 -6.30 -4.22
CA ILE A 80 8.89 -5.70 -5.56
C ILE A 80 10.05 -4.74 -5.82
N GLU A 81 10.41 -3.90 -4.84
CA GLU A 81 11.52 -2.96 -4.99
C GLU A 81 12.85 -3.69 -5.23
N ARG A 82 13.05 -4.83 -4.56
CA ARG A 82 14.19 -5.72 -4.79
C ARG A 82 14.15 -6.35 -6.18
N HIS A 83 13.04 -6.96 -6.57
CA HIS A 83 12.87 -7.59 -7.89
C HIS A 83 13.11 -6.59 -9.03
N VAL A 84 12.54 -5.38 -8.95
CA VAL A 84 12.74 -4.33 -9.96
C VAL A 84 14.20 -3.92 -10.05
N LYS A 85 14.92 -3.90 -8.93
CA LYS A 85 16.33 -3.52 -8.91
C LYS A 85 17.24 -4.62 -9.46
N GLU A 86 16.92 -5.89 -9.18
CA GLU A 86 17.81 -7.03 -9.42
C GLU A 86 17.52 -7.75 -10.75
N HIS A 87 16.28 -7.69 -11.25
CA HIS A 87 15.83 -8.52 -12.39
C HIS A 87 15.19 -7.73 -13.53
N VAL A 88 14.75 -6.49 -13.30
CA VAL A 88 14.15 -5.68 -14.37
C VAL A 88 15.23 -4.84 -15.05
N GLU A 89 15.58 -5.22 -16.28
CA GLU A 89 16.50 -4.44 -17.09
C GLU A 89 15.90 -3.09 -17.49
N ASN A 90 16.68 -2.03 -17.28
CA ASN A 90 16.33 -0.65 -17.63
C ASN A 90 14.94 -0.24 -17.08
N PRO A 91 14.73 -0.21 -15.75
CA PRO A 91 13.41 -0.06 -15.14
C PRO A 91 12.71 1.29 -15.44
N GLN A 92 13.46 2.27 -15.94
CA GLN A 92 12.94 3.58 -16.36
C GLN A 92 12.47 3.62 -17.82
N GLN A 93 12.73 2.57 -18.60
CA GLN A 93 12.23 2.45 -19.97
C GLN A 93 10.82 1.84 -19.98
N PRO A 94 10.04 2.03 -21.06
CA PRO A 94 8.83 1.26 -21.31
C PRO A 94 9.15 -0.22 -21.56
N PHE A 95 8.13 -1.08 -21.51
CA PHE A 95 8.23 -2.45 -22.01
C PHE A 95 8.36 -2.47 -23.53
N THR A 96 9.11 -3.44 -24.06
CA THR A 96 9.00 -3.80 -25.47
C THR A 96 7.66 -4.49 -25.75
N GLN A 97 7.34 -4.68 -27.02
CA GLN A 97 6.13 -5.39 -27.40
C GLN A 97 6.18 -6.85 -26.92
N GLU A 98 7.34 -7.50 -27.06
CA GLU A 98 7.55 -8.88 -26.62
C GLU A 98 7.40 -9.02 -25.10
N GLU A 99 7.99 -8.11 -24.32
CA GLU A 99 7.85 -8.10 -22.86
C GLU A 99 6.40 -7.84 -22.42
N SER A 100 5.71 -6.95 -23.14
CA SER A 100 4.29 -6.66 -22.88
C SER A 100 3.41 -7.88 -23.15
N ASP A 101 3.69 -8.62 -24.23
CA ASP A 101 2.92 -9.80 -24.60
C ASP A 101 3.19 -10.98 -23.64
N GLU A 102 4.44 -11.14 -23.18
CA GLU A 102 4.77 -12.10 -22.12
C GLU A 102 4.01 -11.79 -20.82
N LEU A 103 4.00 -10.53 -20.37
CA LEU A 103 3.29 -10.11 -19.17
C LEU A 103 1.77 -10.24 -19.31
N ARG A 104 1.21 -9.98 -20.50
CA ARG A 104 -0.22 -10.26 -20.76
C ARG A 104 -0.53 -11.74 -20.61
N GLY A 105 0.31 -12.63 -21.15
CA GLY A 105 0.18 -14.08 -21.00
C GLY A 105 0.18 -14.51 -19.53
N LYS A 106 1.14 -14.04 -18.73
CA LYS A 106 1.20 -14.31 -17.28
C LYS A 106 -0.06 -13.83 -16.54
N LEU A 107 -0.59 -12.68 -16.92
CA LEU A 107 -1.82 -12.13 -16.35
C LEU A 107 -3.08 -12.91 -16.80
N ASP A 108 -3.08 -13.48 -18.00
CA ASP A 108 -4.12 -14.42 -18.46
C ASP A 108 -4.10 -15.72 -17.66
N GLU A 109 -2.92 -16.30 -17.45
CA GLU A 109 -2.75 -17.50 -16.63
C GLU A 109 -3.21 -17.28 -15.18
N LEU A 110 -2.88 -16.12 -14.60
CA LEU A 110 -3.36 -15.74 -13.27
C LEU A 110 -4.89 -15.65 -13.22
N MET A 111 -5.51 -15.05 -14.25
CA MET A 111 -6.98 -14.97 -14.33
C MET A 111 -7.62 -16.35 -14.46
N ALA A 112 -7.03 -17.24 -15.27
CA ALA A 112 -7.49 -18.62 -15.42
C ALA A 112 -7.44 -19.37 -14.07
N LYS A 113 -6.42 -19.13 -13.24
CA LYS A 113 -6.36 -19.69 -11.88
C LYS A 113 -7.49 -19.18 -10.99
N PHE A 114 -7.85 -17.90 -11.07
CA PHE A 114 -9.00 -17.39 -10.32
C PHE A 114 -10.34 -17.97 -10.80
N GLN A 115 -10.47 -18.27 -12.10
CA GLN A 115 -11.63 -18.97 -12.65
C GLN A 115 -11.70 -20.42 -12.13
N GLU A 116 -10.57 -21.14 -12.11
CA GLU A 116 -10.49 -22.49 -11.53
C GLU A 116 -10.90 -22.49 -10.05
N MET A 117 -10.42 -21.52 -9.26
CA MET A 117 -10.84 -21.35 -7.86
C MET A 117 -12.34 -21.05 -7.72
N GLN A 118 -12.95 -20.38 -8.70
CA GLN A 118 -14.40 -20.17 -8.74
C GLN A 118 -15.16 -21.47 -8.97
N GLU A 119 -14.70 -22.29 -9.92
CA GLU A 119 -15.26 -23.60 -10.23
C GLU A 119 -15.17 -24.53 -9.01
N ASN A 120 -14.09 -24.41 -8.23
CA ASN A 120 -13.89 -25.12 -6.96
C ASN A 120 -14.63 -24.50 -5.76
N HIS A 121 -15.47 -23.49 -5.99
CA HIS A 121 -16.23 -22.76 -4.95
C HIS A 121 -15.39 -22.07 -3.87
N GLU A 122 -14.11 -21.78 -4.16
CA GLU A 122 -13.21 -21.04 -3.27
C GLU A 122 -13.36 -19.52 -3.45
N LEU A 123 -13.84 -19.09 -4.62
CA LEU A 123 -14.18 -17.70 -4.93
C LEU A 123 -15.60 -17.60 -5.48
N THR A 124 -16.29 -16.51 -5.16
CA THR A 124 -17.57 -16.18 -5.77
C THR A 124 -17.39 -15.57 -7.16
N GLN A 125 -18.40 -15.68 -8.03
CA GLN A 125 -18.40 -15.01 -9.34
C GLN A 125 -18.18 -13.50 -9.24
N GLN A 126 -18.70 -12.86 -8.18
CA GLN A 126 -18.53 -11.42 -7.97
C GLN A 126 -17.06 -11.07 -7.65
N GLU A 127 -16.37 -11.90 -6.87
CA GLU A 127 -14.95 -11.74 -6.54
C GLU A 127 -14.08 -11.93 -7.78
N VAL A 128 -14.36 -12.96 -8.57
CA VAL A 128 -13.67 -13.19 -9.86
C VAL A 128 -13.90 -12.04 -10.84
N ASN A 129 -15.10 -11.49 -10.91
CA ASN A 129 -15.37 -10.32 -11.76
C ASN A 129 -14.56 -9.09 -11.34
N ARG A 130 -14.37 -8.88 -10.02
CA ARG A 130 -13.52 -7.78 -9.51
C ARG A 130 -12.05 -8.01 -9.85
N LEU A 131 -11.55 -9.23 -9.66
CA LEU A 131 -10.17 -9.60 -10.03
C LEU A 131 -9.94 -9.39 -11.53
N ASN A 132 -10.90 -9.77 -12.38
CA ASN A 132 -10.82 -9.59 -13.82
C ASN A 132 -10.71 -8.10 -14.21
N GLN A 133 -11.47 -7.22 -13.56
CA GLN A 133 -11.40 -5.77 -13.81
C GLN A 133 -10.02 -5.21 -13.47
N GLU A 134 -9.44 -5.63 -12.35
CA GLU A 134 -8.09 -5.18 -11.95
C GLU A 134 -7.03 -5.73 -12.91
N ILE A 135 -7.07 -7.02 -13.28
CA ILE A 135 -6.16 -7.62 -14.24
C ILE A 135 -6.25 -6.93 -15.62
N ALA A 136 -7.45 -6.64 -16.11
CA ALA A 136 -7.66 -5.94 -17.36
C ALA A 136 -7.04 -4.52 -17.32
N ALA A 137 -7.19 -3.81 -16.21
CA ALA A 137 -6.56 -2.50 -16.03
C ALA A 137 -5.03 -2.60 -16.04
N LEU A 138 -4.44 -3.63 -15.44
CA LEU A 138 -2.99 -3.84 -15.48
C LEU A 138 -2.46 -4.10 -16.89
N LYS A 139 -3.17 -4.91 -17.68
CA LYS A 139 -2.83 -5.16 -19.08
C LYS A 139 -2.90 -3.90 -19.94
N ALA A 140 -3.92 -3.07 -19.73
CA ALA A 140 -4.08 -1.81 -20.45
C ALA A 140 -2.96 -0.81 -20.15
N ASN A 141 -2.41 -0.87 -18.93
CA ASN A 141 -1.39 0.07 -18.46
C ASN A 141 0.06 -0.31 -18.85
N LEU A 142 0.30 -1.49 -19.44
CA LEU A 142 1.63 -1.95 -19.83
C LEU A 142 2.34 -0.99 -20.80
N SER A 143 1.60 -0.39 -21.73
CA SER A 143 2.14 0.54 -22.73
C SER A 143 2.31 1.97 -22.19
N GLY A 144 1.80 2.28 -21.00
CA GLY A 144 1.72 3.64 -20.47
C GLY A 144 2.76 3.98 -19.39
N TYR A 145 3.43 2.99 -18.82
CA TYR A 145 4.34 3.18 -17.69
C TYR A 145 5.74 2.62 -17.94
N PRO A 146 6.78 3.24 -17.36
CA PRO A 146 8.08 2.60 -17.20
C PRO A 146 7.96 1.26 -16.46
N LYS A 147 8.80 0.28 -16.80
CA LYS A 147 8.74 -1.08 -16.27
C LYS A 147 8.67 -1.10 -14.74
N GLY A 148 9.56 -0.37 -14.08
CA GLY A 148 9.63 -0.33 -12.61
C GLY A 148 8.37 0.27 -11.97
N THR A 149 7.81 1.32 -12.59
CA THR A 149 6.55 1.93 -12.13
C THR A 149 5.37 0.98 -12.32
N TRP A 150 5.35 0.25 -13.42
CA TRP A 150 4.31 -0.74 -13.69
C TRP A 150 4.35 -1.88 -12.67
N TYR A 151 5.51 -2.48 -12.39
CA TYR A 151 5.63 -3.56 -11.40
C TYR A 151 5.15 -3.13 -10.01
N LYS A 152 5.56 -1.94 -9.55
CA LYS A 152 5.09 -1.36 -8.27
C LYS A 152 3.58 -1.19 -8.22
N THR A 153 3.00 -0.70 -9.32
CA THR A 153 1.56 -0.49 -9.44
C THR A 153 0.80 -1.81 -9.51
N ALA A 154 1.28 -2.75 -10.33
CA ALA A 154 0.67 -4.04 -10.58
C ALA A 154 0.56 -4.88 -9.32
N ALA A 155 1.67 -5.05 -8.60
CA ALA A 155 1.67 -5.88 -7.42
C ALA A 155 0.91 -5.24 -6.24
N SER A 156 0.94 -3.91 -6.09
CA SER A 156 0.08 -3.22 -5.11
C SER A 156 -1.41 -3.42 -5.41
N LYS A 157 -1.81 -3.29 -6.68
CA LYS A 157 -3.21 -3.48 -7.10
C LYS A 157 -3.65 -4.92 -6.96
N LEU A 158 -2.82 -5.88 -7.38
CA LEU A 158 -3.13 -7.30 -7.23
C LEU A 158 -3.29 -7.68 -5.78
N TRP A 159 -2.37 -7.27 -4.90
CA TRP A 159 -2.54 -7.53 -3.48
C TRP A 159 -3.81 -6.92 -2.89
N LEU A 160 -4.12 -5.67 -3.23
CA LEU A 160 -5.36 -5.03 -2.78
C LEU A 160 -6.60 -5.75 -3.31
N ALA A 161 -6.56 -6.30 -4.52
CA ALA A 161 -7.65 -7.10 -5.07
C ALA A 161 -7.78 -8.43 -4.31
N VAL A 162 -6.66 -9.14 -4.12
CA VAL A 162 -6.57 -10.43 -3.40
C VAL A 162 -7.01 -10.31 -1.95
N SER A 163 -6.56 -9.28 -1.24
CA SER A 163 -6.92 -9.04 0.17
C SER A 163 -8.40 -8.70 0.36
N LYS A 164 -9.09 -8.24 -0.68
CA LYS A 164 -10.53 -7.94 -0.67
C LYS A 164 -11.42 -9.14 -1.00
N VAL A 165 -10.87 -10.19 -1.62
CA VAL A 165 -11.61 -11.40 -2.04
C VAL A 165 -11.27 -12.63 -1.20
N GLY A 166 -10.10 -12.67 -0.58
CA GLY A 166 -9.76 -13.77 0.33
C GLY A 166 -10.45 -13.61 1.68
N THR A 167 -11.42 -14.49 1.95
CA THR A 167 -12.24 -14.51 3.17
C THR A 167 -11.47 -15.01 4.41
N SER A 168 -10.35 -15.72 4.22
CA SER A 168 -9.46 -16.20 5.29
C SER A 168 -8.02 -15.73 5.08
N LYS A 169 -7.15 -15.88 6.10
CA LYS A 169 -5.73 -15.51 5.98
C LYS A 169 -5.01 -16.50 5.06
N GLU A 170 -5.36 -17.77 5.16
CA GLU A 170 -4.82 -18.86 4.36
C GLU A 170 -5.15 -18.70 2.88
N SER A 171 -6.40 -18.34 2.53
CA SER A 171 -6.78 -18.13 1.13
C SER A 171 -6.07 -16.91 0.54
N ARG A 172 -5.94 -15.81 1.30
CA ARG A 172 -5.14 -14.64 0.87
C ARG A 172 -3.69 -14.99 0.61
N GLN A 173 -3.07 -15.82 1.44
CA GLN A 173 -1.69 -16.26 1.25
C GLN A 173 -1.51 -17.14 0.00
N VAL A 174 -2.41 -18.08 -0.25
CA VAL A 174 -2.37 -18.93 -1.45
C VAL A 174 -2.51 -18.07 -2.71
N ILE A 175 -3.52 -17.20 -2.74
CA ILE A 175 -3.80 -16.32 -3.89
C ILE A 175 -2.63 -15.36 -4.11
N SER A 176 -2.06 -14.78 -3.05
CA SER A 176 -0.89 -13.91 -3.18
C SER A 176 0.34 -14.65 -3.66
N LYS A 177 0.57 -15.89 -3.21
CA LYS A 177 1.71 -16.68 -3.64
C LYS A 177 1.63 -16.99 -5.14
N VAL A 178 0.43 -17.30 -5.64
CA VAL A 178 0.19 -17.50 -7.06
C VAL A 178 0.41 -16.20 -7.84
N ALA A 179 -0.11 -15.07 -7.36
CA ALA A 179 0.09 -13.77 -8.00
C ALA A 179 1.58 -13.36 -8.04
N ASN A 180 2.30 -13.51 -6.93
CA ASN A 180 3.72 -13.20 -6.85
C ASN A 180 4.54 -14.09 -7.79
N LYS A 181 4.22 -15.39 -7.84
CA LYS A 181 4.86 -16.33 -8.76
C LYS A 181 4.69 -15.97 -10.22
N MET A 182 3.46 -15.61 -10.60
CA MET A 182 3.19 -15.22 -11.98
C MET A 182 3.88 -13.91 -12.37
N LEU A 183 4.16 -13.04 -11.40
CA LEU A 183 4.94 -11.81 -11.61
C LEU A 183 6.46 -12.01 -11.47
N GLY A 184 6.92 -13.23 -11.14
CA GLY A 184 8.34 -13.52 -10.89
C GLY A 184 8.91 -12.89 -9.61
N LEU A 185 8.05 -12.54 -8.65
CA LEU A 185 8.42 -11.86 -7.39
C LEU A 185 8.84 -12.84 -6.28
N ASP A 186 8.84 -14.13 -6.54
CA ASP A 186 9.11 -15.23 -5.61
C ASP A 186 10.53 -15.82 -5.74
N GLN A 187 11.44 -15.10 -6.41
CA GLN A 187 12.87 -15.43 -6.51
C GLN A 187 13.70 -14.65 -5.50
#